data_AF-A0A8I1QGC7-F1
#
_entry.id   AF-A0A8I1QGC7-F1
#
_cell.length_a   1.000
_cell.length_b   1.000
_cell.length_c   1.000
_cell.angle_alpha   90.00
_cell.angle_beta   90.00
_cell.angle_gamma   90.00
#
_symmetry.space_group_name_H-M   'P 1'
#
loop_
_entity.id
_entity.type
_entity.pdbx_description
1 polymer ?
#
loop_
_entity_poly.entity_id
_entity_poly.type
_entity_poly.pdbx_seq_one_letter_code
_entity_poly.pdbx_strand_id
1 'polypeptide(L)'
;MVYKFGLDLRVARRRAALTQSDCAHLLGTDQPRISKFETGTAIPTVVELSILYLLFDKSLGRASEEIIAALRDELERRLASMPATPLTWRDRQRRLETLAGMAQKLLAINPEEYA
;
A
#
# COMPACT_ATOMS: atom_id res chain seq x y z
N MET A 1 7.47 7.92 -9.59
CA MET A 1 7.15 8.29 -8.20
C MET A 1 7.96 7.35 -7.32
N VAL A 2 8.96 7.84 -6.59
CA VAL A 2 9.71 7.01 -5.64
C VAL A 2 8.82 6.88 -4.40
N TYR A 3 8.30 5.69 -4.14
CA TYR A 3 7.55 5.45 -2.90
C TYR A 3 8.53 5.56 -1.72
N LYS A 4 8.19 6.39 -0.72
CA LYS A 4 8.95 6.57 0.54
C LYS A 4 9.28 5.22 1.19
N PHE A 5 8.31 4.30 1.16
CA PHE A 5 8.48 2.88 1.46
C PHE A 5 9.73 2.23 0.84
N GLY A 6 9.98 2.40 -0.47
CA GLY A 6 11.09 1.75 -1.17
C GLY A 6 12.45 2.25 -0.69
N LEU A 7 12.55 3.55 -0.42
CA LEU A 7 13.75 4.15 0.17
C LEU A 7 13.96 3.64 1.61
N ASP A 8 12.89 3.63 2.41
CA ASP A 8 12.89 3.16 3.78
C ASP A 8 13.29 1.68 3.91
N LEU A 9 12.81 0.85 2.98
CA LEU A 9 13.16 -0.55 2.86
C LEU A 9 14.66 -0.71 2.59
N ARG A 10 15.20 0.04 1.64
CA ARG A 10 16.64 -0.01 1.32
C ARG A 10 17.50 0.42 2.49
N VAL A 11 17.09 1.46 3.22
CA VAL A 11 17.78 1.93 4.43
C VAL A 11 17.73 0.87 5.52
N ALA A 12 16.55 0.29 5.79
CA ALA A 12 16.38 -0.74 6.81
C ALA A 12 17.23 -1.99 6.50
N ARG A 13 17.18 -2.48 5.26
CA ARG A 13 17.99 -3.61 4.80
C ARG A 13 19.48 -3.36 5.00
N ARG A 14 19.97 -2.19 4.59
CA ARG A 14 21.39 -1.82 4.75
C ARG A 14 21.80 -1.72 6.21
N ARG A 15 20.95 -1.20 7.09
CA ARG A 15 21.21 -1.17 8.55
C ARG A 15 21.28 -2.58 9.15
N ALA A 16 20.49 -3.51 8.63
CA ALA A 16 20.54 -4.93 8.99
C ALA A 16 21.70 -5.71 8.32
N ALA A 17 22.56 -5.04 7.54
CA ALA A 17 23.65 -5.64 6.78
C ALA A 17 23.25 -6.79 5.82
N LEU A 18 21.99 -6.80 5.37
CA LEU A 18 21.48 -7.81 4.43
C LEU A 18 21.66 -7.37 2.97
N THR A 19 21.93 -8.33 2.09
CA THR A 19 21.87 -8.13 0.63
C THR A 19 20.42 -8.23 0.14
N GLN A 20 20.16 -7.80 -1.09
CA GLN A 20 18.83 -8.00 -1.69
C GLN A 20 18.53 -9.49 -1.88
N SER A 21 19.55 -10.34 -2.11
CA SER A 21 19.39 -11.79 -2.23
C SER A 21 19.00 -12.44 -0.90
N ASP A 22 19.53 -11.96 0.23
CA ASP A 22 19.15 -12.46 1.56
C ASP A 22 17.68 -12.17 1.84
N CYS A 23 17.24 -10.93 1.59
CA CYS A 23 15.83 -10.58 1.73
C CYS A 23 14.95 -11.39 0.78
N ALA A 24 15.38 -11.61 -0.46
CA ALA A 24 14.63 -12.42 -1.41
C ALA A 24 14.44 -13.85 -0.91
N HIS A 25 15.50 -14.47 -0.40
CA HIS A 25 15.46 -15.79 0.19
C HIS A 25 14.49 -15.85 1.38
N LEU A 26 14.57 -14.91 2.32
CA LEU A 26 13.71 -14.83 3.51
C LEU A 26 12.24 -14.56 3.15
N LEU A 27 11.97 -13.86 2.05
CA LEU A 27 10.64 -13.61 1.53
C LEU A 27 10.10 -14.75 0.65
N GLY A 28 10.92 -15.75 0.31
CA GLY A 28 10.54 -16.80 -0.63
C GLY A 28 10.35 -16.31 -2.07
N THR A 29 11.15 -15.33 -2.50
CA THR A 29 11.09 -14.70 -3.82
C THR A 29 12.47 -14.57 -4.47
N ASP A 30 12.53 -13.95 -5.66
CA ASP A 30 13.76 -13.57 -6.35
C ASP A 30 14.30 -12.17 -5.96
N GLN A 31 15.60 -11.97 -6.16
CA GLN A 31 16.29 -10.69 -5.91
C GLN A 31 15.74 -9.52 -6.76
N PRO A 32 15.39 -9.69 -8.05
CA PRO A 32 14.78 -8.63 -8.84
C PRO A 32 13.51 -8.05 -8.21
N ARG A 33 12.69 -8.88 -7.53
CA ARG A 33 11.51 -8.39 -6.82
C ARG A 33 11.85 -7.44 -5.68
N ILE A 34 12.91 -7.72 -4.91
CA ILE A 34 13.41 -6.81 -3.88
C ILE A 34 13.90 -5.49 -4.49
N SER A 35 14.59 -5.55 -5.63
CA SER A 35 15.00 -4.35 -6.37
C SER A 35 13.79 -3.51 -6.81
N LYS A 36 12.72 -4.15 -7.29
CA LYS A 36 11.47 -3.47 -7.65
C LYS A 36 10.79 -2.79 -6.46
N PHE A 37 10.82 -3.43 -5.28
CA PHE A 37 10.34 -2.81 -4.05
C PHE A 37 11.16 -1.57 -3.66
N GLU A 38 12.50 -1.68 -3.66
CA GLU A 38 13.39 -0.57 -3.29
C GLU A 38 13.33 0.62 -4.27
N THR A 39 13.00 0.35 -5.53
CA THR A 39 12.81 1.39 -6.57
C THR A 39 11.37 1.92 -6.63
N GLY A 40 10.44 1.32 -5.89
CA GLY A 40 9.03 1.67 -5.93
C GLY A 40 8.32 1.28 -7.24
N THR A 41 8.89 0.37 -8.04
CA THR A 41 8.26 -0.11 -9.28
C THR A 41 7.36 -1.33 -9.07
N ALA A 42 7.33 -1.87 -7.85
CA ALA A 42 6.36 -2.86 -7.41
C ALA A 42 5.91 -2.58 -5.97
N ILE A 43 4.67 -2.96 -5.66
CA ILE A 43 4.08 -2.89 -4.32
C ILE A 43 4.12 -4.29 -3.71
N PRO A 44 4.62 -4.47 -2.47
CA PRO A 44 4.58 -5.76 -1.80
C PRO A 44 3.14 -6.20 -1.52
N THR A 45 2.92 -7.51 -1.52
CA THR A 45 1.69 -8.09 -0.97
C THR A 45 1.67 -7.93 0.56
N VAL A 46 0.50 -8.12 1.17
CA VAL A 46 0.36 -8.09 2.64
C VAL A 46 1.32 -9.09 3.31
N VAL A 47 1.47 -10.29 2.75
CA VAL A 47 2.37 -11.33 3.29
C VAL A 47 3.82 -10.88 3.25
N GLU A 48 4.29 -10.38 2.11
CA GLU A 48 5.66 -9.89 1.95
C GLU A 48 5.94 -8.70 2.86
N LEU A 49 4.97 -7.78 2.96
CA LEU A 49 5.06 -6.63 3.84
C LEU A 49 5.19 -7.06 5.30
N SER A 50 4.37 -8.02 5.76
CA SER A 50 4.46 -8.58 7.11
C SER A 50 5.83 -9.21 7.41
N ILE A 51 6.43 -9.94 6.46
CA ILE A 51 7.77 -10.53 6.64
C ILE A 51 8.82 -9.41 6.74
N LEU A 52 8.76 -8.39 5.88
CA LEU A 52 9.70 -7.26 5.92
C LEU A 52 9.62 -6.51 7.25
N TYR A 53 8.43 -6.40 7.84
CA TYR A 53 8.26 -5.82 9.17
C TYR A 53 8.90 -6.65 10.27
N LEU A 54 8.74 -7.98 10.22
CA LEU A 54 9.41 -8.89 11.16
C LEU A 54 10.94 -8.80 11.04
N LEU A 55 11.48 -8.64 9.82
CA LEU A 55 12.92 -8.55 9.60
C LEU A 55 13.55 -7.24 10.09
N PHE A 56 12.81 -6.14 10.07
CA PHE A 56 13.37 -4.80 10.30
C PHE A 56 12.85 -4.09 11.54
N ASP A 57 12.09 -4.79 12.39
CA ASP A 57 11.51 -4.26 13.63
C ASP A 57 10.81 -2.90 13.44
N LYS A 58 10.10 -2.77 12.31
CA LYS A 58 9.32 -1.57 12.00
C LYS A 58 7.84 -1.80 12.33
N SER A 59 7.18 -0.78 12.85
CA SER A 59 5.73 -0.82 13.09
C SER A 59 4.95 -0.90 11.78
N LEU A 60 4.04 -1.88 11.69
CA LEU A 60 3.07 -2.08 10.60
C LEU A 60 2.23 -0.84 10.31
N GLY A 61 1.95 -0.01 11.32
CA GLY A 61 1.06 1.15 11.19
C GLY A 61 1.55 2.14 10.13
N ARG A 62 2.82 2.58 10.24
CA ARG A 62 3.33 3.70 9.45
C ARG A 62 3.43 3.42 7.95
N ALA A 63 3.88 2.24 7.54
CA ALA A 63 3.94 1.96 6.10
C ALA A 63 2.59 1.51 5.52
N SER A 64 1.65 1.00 6.34
CA SER A 64 0.27 0.82 5.89
C SER A 64 -0.39 2.17 5.55
N GLU A 65 -0.12 3.22 6.34
CA GLU A 65 -0.58 4.58 6.06
C GLU A 65 0.01 5.15 4.77
N GLU A 66 1.33 4.98 4.54
CA GLU A 66 1.98 5.42 3.30
C GLU A 66 1.40 4.70 2.06
N ILE A 67 1.12 3.40 2.17
CA ILE A 67 0.49 2.63 1.09
C ILE A 67 -0.93 3.13 0.83
N ILE A 68 -1.72 3.39 1.90
CA ILE A 68 -3.08 3.92 1.77
C ILE A 68 -3.06 5.30 1.10
N ALA A 69 -2.16 6.19 1.49
CA ALA A 69 -1.99 7.50 0.87
C ALA A 69 -1.61 7.38 -0.62
N ALA A 70 -0.68 6.47 -0.95
CA ALA A 70 -0.28 6.17 -2.33
C ALA A 70 -1.41 5.61 -3.21
N LEU A 71 -2.36 4.88 -2.62
CA LEU A 71 -3.50 4.29 -3.32
C LEU A 71 -4.72 5.21 -3.39
N ARG A 72 -4.70 6.35 -2.66
CA ARG A 72 -5.82 7.29 -2.55
C ARG A 72 -6.33 7.72 -3.92
N ASP A 73 -5.46 8.26 -4.76
CA ASP A 73 -5.85 8.84 -6.06
C ASP A 73 -6.38 7.76 -7.01
N GLU A 74 -5.77 6.57 -6.99
CA GLU A 74 -6.27 5.42 -7.76
C GLU A 74 -7.68 5.03 -7.32
N LEU A 75 -7.90 4.97 -6.00
CA LEU A 75 -9.18 4.58 -5.44
C LEU A 75 -10.25 5.65 -5.66
N GLU A 76 -9.88 6.93 -5.64
CA GLU A 76 -10.74 8.06 -6.03
C GLU A 76 -11.19 7.94 -7.49
N ARG A 77 -10.27 7.66 -8.42
CA ARG A 77 -10.62 7.43 -9.84
C ARG A 77 -11.57 6.24 -10.04
N ARG A 78 -11.36 5.15 -9.29
CA ARG A 78 -12.27 3.99 -9.32
C ARG A 78 -13.63 4.32 -8.73
N LEU A 79 -13.66 5.10 -7.66
CA LEU A 79 -14.91 5.53 -7.03
C LEU A 79 -15.75 6.40 -7.98
N ALA A 80 -15.10 7.29 -8.73
CA ALA A 80 -15.74 8.15 -9.74
C ALA A 80 -16.35 7.35 -10.91
N SER A 81 -15.78 6.19 -11.23
CA SER A 81 -16.21 5.31 -12.33
C SER A 81 -17.05 4.12 -11.85
N MET A 82 -17.57 4.17 -10.62
CA MET A 82 -18.33 3.05 -10.06
C MET A 82 -19.58 2.72 -10.89
N PRO A 83 -19.83 1.43 -11.18
CA PRO A 83 -21.02 1.03 -11.91
C PRO A 83 -22.30 1.37 -11.15
N ALA A 84 -23.30 1.84 -11.90
CA ALA A 84 -24.64 2.05 -11.41
C ALA A 84 -25.23 0.74 -10.87
N THR A 85 -25.99 0.84 -9.78
CA THR A 85 -26.66 -0.31 -9.17
C THR A 85 -28.11 -0.33 -9.62
N PRO A 86 -28.70 -1.50 -9.96
CA PRO A 86 -30.10 -1.61 -10.31
C PRO A 86 -31.01 -1.00 -9.23
N LEU A 87 -32.08 -0.32 -9.65
CA LEU A 87 -33.04 0.30 -8.72
C LEU A 87 -33.75 -0.74 -7.83
N THR A 88 -33.85 -1.98 -8.30
CA THR A 88 -34.48 -3.11 -7.61
C THR A 88 -33.58 -3.78 -6.57
N TRP A 89 -32.31 -3.37 -6.46
CA TRP A 89 -31.38 -3.95 -5.51
C TRP A 89 -31.79 -3.60 -4.06
N ARG A 90 -32.04 -4.63 -3.25
CA ARG A 90 -32.57 -4.50 -1.89
C ARG A 90 -31.72 -3.58 -1.00
N ASP A 91 -30.40 -3.67 -1.09
CA ASP A 91 -29.48 -2.89 -0.25
C ASP A 91 -28.91 -1.66 -0.98
N ARG A 92 -29.62 -1.12 -1.99
CA ARG A 92 -29.16 0.04 -2.77
C ARG A 92 -28.82 1.24 -1.90
N GLN A 93 -29.65 1.53 -0.90
CA GLN A 93 -29.44 2.67 -0.02
C GLN A 93 -28.15 2.52 0.82
N ARG A 94 -27.98 1.38 1.49
CA ARG A 94 -26.75 1.09 2.26
C ARG A 94 -25.50 1.12 1.39
N ARG A 95 -25.63 0.67 0.14
CA ARG A 95 -24.53 0.74 -0.83
C ARG A 95 -24.14 2.20 -1.13
N LEU A 96 -25.10 3.07 -1.40
CA LEU A 96 -24.84 4.49 -1.64
C LEU A 96 -24.19 5.16 -0.43
N GLU A 97 -24.69 4.87 0.78
CA GLU A 97 -24.11 5.36 2.03
C GLU A 97 -22.67 4.88 2.23
N THR A 98 -22.38 3.60 1.91
CA THR A 98 -21.03 3.05 1.99
C THR A 98 -20.08 3.76 1.03
N LEU A 99 -20.51 3.99 -0.22
CA LEU A 99 -19.70 4.71 -1.21
C LEU A 99 -19.49 6.18 -0.84
N ALA A 100 -20.52 6.85 -0.33
CA ALA A 100 -20.42 8.23 0.14
C ALA A 100 -19.47 8.33 1.34
N GLY A 101 -19.56 7.40 2.30
CA GLY A 101 -18.64 7.30 3.43
C GLY A 101 -17.20 7.04 2.99
N MET A 102 -17.00 6.23 1.93
CA MET A 102 -15.68 6.02 1.34
C MET A 102 -15.11 7.30 0.71
N ALA A 103 -15.93 8.07 -0.02
CA ALA A 103 -15.52 9.35 -0.59
C ALA A 103 -15.05 10.32 0.51
N GLN A 104 -15.80 10.41 1.62
CA GLN A 104 -15.42 11.24 2.77
C GLN A 104 -14.10 10.80 3.40
N LYS A 105 -13.87 9.49 3.56
CA LYS A 105 -12.60 8.96 4.06
C LYS A 105 -11.42 9.33 3.17
N LEU A 106 -11.58 9.26 1.84
CA LEU A 106 -10.54 9.64 0.88
C LEU A 106 -10.21 11.14 0.92
N LEU A 107 -11.20 12.00 1.18
CA LEU A 107 -11.00 13.44 1.38
C LEU A 107 -10.22 13.75 2.67
N ALA A 108 -10.40 12.93 3.71
CA ALA A 108 -9.73 13.10 5.00
C ALA A 108 -8.26 12.63 4.99
N ILE A 109 -7.86 11.80 4.02
CA ILE A 109 -6.45 11.38 3.88
C ILE A 109 -5.66 12.53 3.25
N ASN A 110 -4.74 13.13 4.02
CA ASN A 110 -3.81 14.15 3.53
C ASN A 110 -2.53 13.48 3.00
N PRO A 111 -2.28 13.46 1.67
CA PRO A 111 -1.07 12.84 1.11
C PRO A 111 0.21 13.58 1.51
N GLU A 112 0.13 14.89 1.78
CA GLU A 112 1.29 15.73 2.14
C GLU A 112 1.85 15.40 3.52
N GLU A 113 1.06 14.80 4.40
CA GLU A 113 1.51 14.35 5.72
C GLU A 113 2.48 13.15 5.62
N TYR A 114 2.47 12.49 4.46
CA TYR A 114 3.30 11.32 4.15
C TYR A 114 4.38 11.59 3.09
N ALA A 115 4.36 12.77 2.45
CA ALA A 115 5.42 13.24 1.53
C ALA A 115 6.78 13.44 2.23
#